data_AF-D4AMM9-F1
#
_entry.id   AF-D4AMM9-F1
#
_cell.length_a   1.000
_cell.length_b   1.000
_cell.length_c   1.000
_cell.angle_alpha   90.00
_cell.angle_beta   90.00
_cell.angle_gamma   90.00
#
_symmetry.space_group_name_H-M   'P 1'
#
loop_
_entity.id
_entity.type
_entity.pdbx_description
1 polymer ?
#
loop_
_entity_poly.entity_id
_entity_poly.type
_entity_poly.pdbx_seq_one_letter_code
_entity_poly.pdbx_strand_id
1 'polypeptide(L)'
;MYGLYTTLTSDNYPALLSTFRTQADGDFQSAGLNTFEYKSLTASKAKPHALLLIAGLSDGLCTVPFMNDLAVSLESTNWSVFFVLLSSSHTGWGMSSLDKDVEELGRCIDYVKALKAREYQGEAANEPGKVAIMGHSTGSQDVLHYLYTQAPEQTRPAVDGAILQAPVSDRESTLSILETGTANDSAEVVNEIFYELVDVAKSNLNEKDNGYILPISMTSRIGFPSSVAVSSKRFLSLTSPDSPESPLEDDLFSSDLEDKRLQETFGMIGKRGHLKGSILVLPGGSDEYIPEWVDMESLLKRWETATKAGSDNPAIWNENSGVVPGARHSPQGKWQVKPVQDLLSRVQKFLAGLEQS
;
A
#
# COMPACT_ATOMS: atom_id res chain seq x y z
N MET A 1 17.22 11.14 -24.89
CA MET A 1 18.59 11.51 -24.42
C MET A 1 18.45 11.90 -22.96
N TYR A 2 19.03 11.13 -22.02
CA TYR A 2 18.86 11.39 -20.59
C TYR A 2 19.67 12.63 -20.18
N GLY A 3 19.01 13.66 -19.66
CA GLY A 3 19.66 14.79 -19.00
C GLY A 3 19.29 14.78 -17.52
N LEU A 4 20.25 14.48 -16.64
CA LEU A 4 20.13 14.79 -15.22
C LEU A 4 20.42 16.28 -15.04
N TYR A 5 19.43 17.04 -14.57
CA TYR A 5 19.69 18.36 -14.00
C TYR A 5 19.52 18.26 -12.50
N THR A 6 20.63 18.37 -11.78
CA THR A 6 20.61 18.64 -10.34
C THR A 6 20.48 20.15 -10.18
N THR A 7 19.30 20.65 -9.86
CA THR A 7 19.15 22.04 -9.47
C THR A 7 19.66 22.17 -8.03
N LEU A 8 20.94 22.49 -7.87
CA LEU A 8 21.46 22.97 -6.59
C LEU A 8 20.94 24.39 -6.39
N THR A 9 19.77 24.52 -5.77
CA THR A 9 19.40 25.80 -5.15
C THR A 9 20.24 25.93 -3.89
N SER A 10 21.13 26.92 -3.84
CA SER A 10 21.72 27.38 -2.59
C SER A 10 20.59 27.69 -1.60
N ASP A 11 20.76 27.19 -0.39
CA ASP A 11 19.94 27.39 0.82
C ASP A 11 18.65 26.53 0.97
N ASN A 12 18.77 25.54 1.86
CA ASN A 12 17.78 25.12 2.88
C ASN A 12 16.35 24.72 2.48
N TYR A 13 16.16 23.71 1.60
CA TYR A 13 14.88 22.99 1.48
C TYR A 13 15.07 21.48 1.18
N PRO A 14 14.10 20.60 1.52
CA PRO A 14 14.18 19.17 1.25
C PRO A 14 14.26 18.87 -0.26
N ALA A 15 15.04 17.85 -0.62
CA ALA A 15 15.27 17.49 -2.02
C ALA A 15 14.09 16.68 -2.59
N LEU A 16 13.34 17.29 -3.51
CA LEU A 16 12.40 16.60 -4.40
C LEU A 16 13.17 16.22 -5.68
N LEU A 17 13.28 14.92 -6.01
CA LEU A 17 13.91 14.47 -7.25
C LEU A 17 12.85 13.87 -8.19
N SER A 18 12.57 14.56 -9.29
CA SER A 18 11.71 14.08 -10.38
C SER A 18 12.56 13.65 -11.59
N THR A 19 12.21 12.54 -12.23
CA THR A 19 12.77 12.15 -13.54
C THR A 19 11.85 12.59 -14.67
N PHE A 20 12.41 13.08 -15.79
CA PHE A 20 11.63 13.49 -16.97
C PHE A 20 11.93 12.56 -18.16
N ARG A 21 10.92 12.19 -18.94
CA ARG A 21 11.07 11.65 -20.30
C ARG A 21 10.68 12.70 -21.32
N THR A 22 11.47 12.83 -22.38
CA THR A 22 11.06 13.48 -23.63
C THR A 22 10.46 12.41 -24.55
N GLN A 23 9.15 12.50 -24.83
CA GLN A 23 8.55 11.83 -26.00
C GLN A 23 8.81 12.67 -27.25
N ALA A 24 8.82 12.03 -28.43
CA ALA A 24 9.16 12.64 -29.71
C ALA A 24 8.20 13.76 -30.16
N ASP A 25 7.05 13.92 -29.50
CA ASP A 25 5.94 14.76 -29.97
C ASP A 25 5.71 16.05 -29.15
N GLY A 26 6.65 16.44 -28.29
CA GLY A 26 6.63 17.78 -27.67
C GLY A 26 5.68 17.99 -26.49
N ASP A 27 4.92 16.97 -26.07
CA ASP A 27 4.18 17.00 -24.81
C ASP A 27 5.11 16.75 -23.61
N PHE A 28 5.28 17.77 -22.77
CA PHE A 28 5.92 17.64 -21.46
C PHE A 28 4.92 17.01 -20.48
N GLN A 29 4.86 15.69 -20.45
CA GLN A 29 4.35 14.98 -19.27
C GLN A 29 5.49 14.77 -18.28
N SER A 30 5.31 15.15 -17.02
CA SER A 30 6.20 14.73 -15.94
C SER A 30 6.01 13.24 -15.72
N ALA A 31 6.68 12.41 -16.53
CA ALA A 31 6.69 10.95 -16.43
C ALA A 31 7.56 10.44 -15.26
N GLY A 32 7.59 11.19 -14.16
CA GLY A 32 8.44 10.96 -13.00
C GLY A 32 7.63 10.43 -11.84
N LEU A 33 7.97 9.22 -11.39
CA LEU A 33 7.60 8.75 -10.05
C LEU A 33 8.40 9.55 -9.02
N ASN A 34 7.74 9.94 -7.93
CA ASN A 34 8.37 10.72 -6.87
C ASN A 34 8.43 9.90 -5.59
N THR A 35 9.54 10.04 -4.86
CA THR A 35 9.65 9.51 -3.51
C THR A 35 10.33 10.55 -2.62
N PHE A 36 9.89 10.63 -1.36
CA PHE A 36 10.38 11.59 -0.38
C PHE A 36 11.06 10.86 0.77
N GLU A 37 12.35 11.13 0.99
CA GLU A 37 13.08 10.60 2.14
C GLU A 37 12.91 11.50 3.36
N TYR A 38 12.42 10.94 4.47
CA TYR A 38 12.42 11.60 5.77
C TYR A 38 13.85 11.61 6.33
N LYS A 39 14.46 12.79 6.34
CA LYS A 39 15.80 12.99 6.90
C LYS A 39 15.78 14.06 7.99
N SER A 40 16.28 13.70 9.17
CA SER A 40 16.48 14.66 10.26
C SER A 40 17.66 15.60 9.96
N LEU A 41 17.54 16.87 10.34
CA LEU A 41 18.59 17.88 10.19
C LEU A 41 19.84 17.56 11.02
N THR A 42 19.70 16.75 12.07
CA THR A 42 20.80 16.32 12.95
C THR A 42 21.41 15.00 12.50
N ALA A 43 20.86 14.34 11.47
CA ALA A 43 21.38 13.07 10.97
C ALA A 43 22.73 13.28 10.27
N SER A 44 23.81 13.00 11.00
CA SER A 44 25.19 13.14 10.53
C SER A 44 25.67 11.94 9.69
N LYS A 45 24.95 10.80 9.73
CA LYS A 45 25.36 9.54 9.10
C LYS A 45 24.37 9.12 8.01
N ALA A 46 24.89 8.68 6.86
CA ALA A 46 24.10 8.02 5.84
C ALA A 46 23.55 6.69 6.36
N LYS A 47 22.28 6.40 6.07
CA LYS A 47 21.60 5.18 6.50
C LYS A 47 21.58 4.15 5.37
N PRO A 48 22.07 2.91 5.59
CA PRO A 48 22.16 1.90 4.53
C PRO A 48 20.82 1.26 4.16
N HIS A 49 19.83 1.27 5.06
CA HIS A 49 18.57 0.55 4.86
C HIS A 49 17.42 1.52 4.58
N ALA A 50 16.39 1.05 3.88
CA ALA A 50 15.24 1.86 3.48
C ALA A 50 13.91 1.16 3.74
N LEU A 51 12.99 1.85 4.41
CA LEU A 51 11.59 1.49 4.54
C LEU A 51 10.78 2.38 3.58
N LEU A 52 10.12 1.80 2.59
CA LEU A 52 9.27 2.52 1.64
C LEU A 52 7.81 2.38 2.08
N LEU A 53 7.15 3.49 2.37
CA LEU A 53 5.73 3.57 2.66
C LEU A 53 4.92 3.78 1.37
N ILE A 54 3.92 2.92 1.19
CA ILE A 54 2.86 3.04 0.19
C ILE A 54 1.57 3.34 0.96
N ALA A 55 1.06 4.55 0.80
CA ALA A 55 -0.11 5.03 1.52
C ALA A 55 -1.42 4.61 0.82
N GLY A 56 -2.57 4.96 1.40
CA GLY A 56 -3.85 4.64 0.81
C GLY A 56 -4.12 5.42 -0.49
N LEU A 57 -5.12 4.99 -1.25
CA LEU A 57 -5.44 5.54 -2.58
C LEU A 57 -5.56 7.07 -2.61
N SER A 58 -6.22 7.67 -1.60
CA SER A 58 -6.43 9.12 -1.52
C SER A 58 -5.31 9.89 -0.84
N ASP A 59 -4.29 9.18 -0.34
CA ASP A 59 -3.17 9.78 0.35
C ASP A 59 -2.14 10.35 -0.62
N GLY A 60 -1.34 11.26 -0.07
CA GLY A 60 -0.04 11.62 -0.63
C GLY A 60 0.88 12.19 0.45
N LEU A 61 1.84 13.04 0.06
CA LEU A 61 2.83 13.53 1.02
C LEU A 61 2.17 14.20 2.22
N CYS A 62 2.61 13.81 3.42
CA CYS A 62 2.16 14.35 4.71
C CYS A 62 0.67 14.09 5.06
N THR A 63 0.01 13.13 4.41
CA THR A 63 -1.40 12.79 4.70
C THR A 63 -1.56 11.69 5.76
N VAL A 64 -0.60 10.76 5.86
CA VAL A 64 -0.62 9.68 6.85
C VAL A 64 -0.19 10.20 8.24
N PRO A 65 -1.08 10.24 9.25
CA PRO A 65 -0.84 11.00 10.48
C PRO A 65 0.35 10.55 11.32
N PHE A 66 0.57 9.24 11.46
CA PHE A 66 1.63 8.67 12.29
C PHE A 66 3.01 8.66 11.57
N MET A 67 3.09 9.16 10.34
CA MET A 67 4.30 9.05 9.53
C MET A 67 5.49 9.83 10.11
N ASN A 68 5.23 11.00 10.70
CA ASN A 68 6.27 11.77 11.39
C ASN A 68 6.76 11.01 12.63
N ASP A 69 5.85 10.41 13.40
CA ASP A 69 6.21 9.60 14.57
C ASP A 69 7.03 8.36 14.15
N LEU A 70 6.69 7.74 13.02
CA LEU A 70 7.46 6.64 12.44
C LEU A 70 8.88 7.08 12.06
N ALA A 71 9.01 8.17 11.31
CA ALA A 71 10.31 8.72 10.92
C ALA A 71 11.18 9.07 12.15
N VAL A 72 10.60 9.70 13.17
CA VAL A 72 11.28 10.01 14.44
C VAL A 72 11.68 8.73 15.18
N SER A 73 10.78 7.73 15.25
CA SER A 73 11.06 6.46 15.92
C SER A 73 12.24 5.70 15.29
N LEU A 74 12.47 5.89 13.98
CA LEU A 74 13.55 5.25 13.25
C LEU A 74 14.81 6.13 13.14
N GLU A 75 14.79 7.36 13.67
CA GLU A 75 15.89 8.33 13.55
C GLU A 75 17.23 7.77 14.05
N SER A 76 17.23 7.07 15.18
CA SER A 76 18.42 6.47 15.79
C SER A 76 18.87 5.13 15.19
N THR A 77 18.13 4.60 14.21
CA THR A 77 18.39 3.30 13.56
C THR A 77 19.13 3.45 12.22
N ASN A 78 19.50 2.31 11.62
CA ASN A 78 20.10 2.24 10.28
C ASN A 78 19.06 2.36 9.14
N TRP A 79 17.78 2.56 9.46
CA TRP A 79 16.69 2.68 8.49
C TRP A 79 16.32 4.13 8.20
N SER A 80 16.29 4.45 6.92
CA SER A 80 15.66 5.65 6.36
C SER A 80 14.22 5.35 5.98
N VAL A 81 13.34 6.34 6.09
CA VAL A 81 11.93 6.19 5.73
C VAL A 81 11.64 6.98 4.46
N PHE A 82 11.02 6.34 3.48
CA PHE A 82 10.60 6.94 2.22
C PHE A 82 9.08 6.94 2.14
N PHE A 83 8.50 8.03 1.65
CA PHE A 83 7.13 8.06 1.16
C PHE A 83 7.14 7.86 -0.36
N VAL A 84 6.36 6.92 -0.87
CA VAL A 84 6.25 6.67 -2.32
C VAL A 84 4.99 7.34 -2.85
N LEU A 85 5.12 8.14 -3.91
CA LEU A 85 4.00 8.64 -4.69
C LEU A 85 3.90 7.87 -5.99
N LEU A 86 2.82 7.11 -6.12
CA LEU A 86 2.45 6.37 -7.33
C LEU A 86 1.54 7.22 -8.21
N SER A 87 1.35 6.79 -9.46
CA SER A 87 0.33 7.40 -10.34
C SER A 87 -1.08 7.25 -9.78
N SER A 88 -1.31 6.26 -8.91
CA SER A 88 -2.57 6.04 -8.20
C SER A 88 -2.75 6.95 -6.98
N SER A 89 -1.73 7.66 -6.51
CA SER A 89 -1.88 8.56 -5.36
C SER A 89 -2.87 9.71 -5.63
N HIS A 90 -3.38 10.32 -4.55
CA HIS A 90 -4.34 11.43 -4.58
C HIS A 90 -5.65 11.11 -5.32
N THR A 91 -5.79 11.58 -6.56
CA THR A 91 -7.01 11.41 -7.37
C THR A 91 -6.78 10.47 -8.55
N GLY A 92 -5.57 9.90 -8.67
CA GLY A 92 -5.19 9.03 -9.79
C GLY A 92 -5.70 7.59 -9.68
N TRP A 93 -5.96 7.11 -8.46
CA TRP A 93 -6.33 5.72 -8.20
C TRP A 93 -7.58 5.25 -8.95
N GLY A 94 -8.56 6.12 -9.19
CA GLY A 94 -9.80 5.77 -9.88
C GLY A 94 -9.58 5.30 -11.33
N MET A 95 -8.41 5.59 -11.89
CA MET A 95 -7.97 5.24 -13.24
C MET A 95 -6.69 4.40 -13.25
N SER A 96 -6.29 3.81 -12.12
CA SER A 96 -5.13 2.91 -12.02
C SER A 96 -5.55 1.47 -11.76
N SER A 97 -4.57 0.57 -11.63
CA SER A 97 -4.75 -0.84 -11.23
C SER A 97 -3.56 -1.29 -10.38
N LEU A 98 -3.73 -2.35 -9.60
CA LEU A 98 -2.64 -2.85 -8.75
C LEU A 98 -1.42 -3.26 -9.58
N ASP A 99 -1.64 -3.85 -10.77
CA ASP A 99 -0.57 -4.19 -11.72
C ASP A 99 0.33 -2.98 -12.07
N LYS A 100 -0.27 -1.80 -12.29
CA LYS A 100 0.47 -0.59 -12.61
C LYS A 100 1.22 -0.08 -11.38
N ASP A 101 0.57 -0.11 -10.23
CA ASP A 101 1.11 0.36 -8.96
C ASP A 101 2.34 -0.48 -8.55
N VAL A 102 2.31 -1.80 -8.75
CA VAL A 102 3.46 -2.67 -8.45
C VAL A 102 4.59 -2.56 -9.46
N GLU A 103 4.31 -2.20 -10.72
CA GLU A 103 5.33 -1.87 -11.72
C GLU A 103 6.09 -0.59 -11.33
N GLU A 104 5.34 0.44 -10.93
CA GLU A 104 5.88 1.70 -10.45
C GLU A 104 6.68 1.52 -9.15
N LEU A 105 6.14 0.74 -8.20
CA LEU A 105 6.82 0.39 -6.96
C LEU A 105 8.13 -0.37 -7.21
N GLY A 106 8.15 -1.30 -8.18
CA GLY A 106 9.37 -2.01 -8.58
C GLY A 106 10.48 -1.06 -9.03
N ARG A 107 10.13 -0.09 -9.89
CA ARG A 107 11.05 0.97 -10.35
C ARG A 107 11.53 1.85 -9.20
N CYS A 108 10.65 2.18 -8.25
CA CYS A 108 11.01 2.95 -7.06
C CYS A 108 12.01 2.19 -6.16
N ILE A 109 11.78 0.90 -5.94
CA ILE A 109 12.69 0.05 -5.14
C ILE A 109 14.08 0.00 -5.78
N ASP A 110 14.18 -0.20 -7.10
CA ASP A 110 15.48 -0.20 -7.80
C ASP A 110 16.21 1.13 -7.66
N TYR A 111 15.48 2.25 -7.80
CA TYR A 111 16.03 3.58 -7.59
C TYR A 111 16.56 3.76 -6.16
N VAL A 112 15.79 3.40 -5.14
CA VAL A 112 16.19 3.55 -3.74
C VAL A 112 17.39 2.66 -3.40
N LYS A 113 17.43 1.42 -3.92
CA LYS A 113 18.60 0.53 -3.77
C LYS A 113 19.86 1.16 -4.36
N ALA A 114 19.77 1.71 -5.57
CA ALA A 114 20.90 2.37 -6.22
C ALA A 114 21.34 3.64 -5.47
N LEU A 115 20.37 4.42 -4.96
CA LEU A 115 20.62 5.61 -4.15
C LEU A 115 21.38 5.25 -2.87
N LYS A 116 20.89 4.26 -2.11
CA LYS A 116 21.50 3.83 -0.84
C LYS A 116 22.89 3.22 -1.04
N ALA A 117 23.06 2.43 -2.10
CA ALA A 117 24.38 1.91 -2.46
C ALA A 117 25.39 3.04 -2.73
N ARG A 118 24.99 4.10 -3.46
CA ARG A 118 25.86 5.26 -3.73
C ARG A 118 26.17 6.06 -2.47
N GLU A 119 25.19 6.28 -1.60
CA GLU A 119 25.36 7.06 -0.37
C GLU A 119 26.23 6.36 0.68
N TYR A 120 26.18 5.02 0.72
CA TYR A 120 26.84 4.22 1.75
C TYR A 120 28.19 3.61 1.33
N GLN A 121 28.64 3.81 0.08
CA GLN A 121 29.90 3.33 -0.48
C GLN A 121 31.18 3.85 0.21
N GLY A 122 31.08 4.89 1.07
CA GLY A 122 32.22 5.49 1.78
C GLY A 122 32.60 4.82 3.11
N GLU A 123 31.73 3.96 3.64
CA GLU A 123 32.01 3.13 4.83
C GLU A 123 32.31 1.70 4.36
N ALA A 124 33.12 0.94 5.10
CA ALA A 124 33.52 -0.44 4.75
C ALA A 124 32.31 -1.40 4.71
N ALA A 125 31.47 -1.26 3.67
CA ALA A 125 30.20 -1.96 3.52
C ALA A 125 30.46 -3.38 3.05
N ASN A 126 30.55 -4.31 4.00
CA ASN A 126 30.63 -5.74 3.72
C ASN A 126 29.28 -6.32 3.26
N GLU A 127 28.17 -5.59 3.40
CA GLU A 127 26.82 -6.07 3.06
C GLU A 127 25.96 -5.00 2.34
N PRO A 128 25.11 -5.43 1.39
CA PRO A 128 24.18 -4.54 0.70
C PRO A 128 23.07 -4.03 1.62
N GLY A 129 22.63 -2.79 1.38
CA GLY A 129 21.50 -2.19 2.11
C GLY A 129 20.20 -2.97 1.92
N LYS A 130 19.47 -3.20 3.03
CA LYS A 130 18.16 -3.86 3.05
C LYS A 130 17.04 -2.88 2.70
N VAL A 131 16.01 -3.39 2.02
CA VAL A 131 14.80 -2.64 1.65
C VAL A 131 13.57 -3.36 2.16
N ALA A 132 12.73 -2.67 2.91
CA ALA A 132 11.41 -3.12 3.33
C ALA A 132 10.32 -2.22 2.73
N ILE A 133 9.15 -2.79 2.46
CA ILE A 133 7.96 -2.05 2.01
C ILE A 133 6.86 -2.11 3.06
N MET A 134 6.13 -1.02 3.25
CA MET A 134 5.02 -0.92 4.19
C MET A 134 3.80 -0.35 3.48
N GLY A 135 2.72 -1.12 3.44
CA GLY A 135 1.42 -0.67 2.98
C GLY A 135 0.63 -0.11 4.15
N HIS A 136 0.06 1.07 3.98
CA HIS A 136 -0.96 1.63 4.88
C HIS A 136 -2.31 1.59 4.19
N SER A 137 -3.36 1.14 4.88
CA SER A 137 -4.71 1.08 4.32
C SER A 137 -4.70 0.27 3.02
N THR A 138 -5.30 0.81 1.96
CA THR A 138 -5.31 0.27 0.59
C THR A 138 -3.91 0.12 -0.02
N GLY A 139 -2.88 0.84 0.44
CA GLY A 139 -1.48 0.54 0.07
C GLY A 139 -1.02 -0.85 0.53
N SER A 140 -1.74 -1.49 1.46
CA SER A 140 -1.54 -2.91 1.77
C SER A 140 -1.92 -3.84 0.62
N GLN A 141 -2.87 -3.42 -0.24
CA GLN A 141 -3.23 -4.14 -1.46
C GLN A 141 -2.02 -4.15 -2.40
N ASP A 142 -1.38 -3.00 -2.60
CA ASP A 142 -0.16 -2.89 -3.41
C ASP A 142 0.96 -3.80 -2.89
N VAL A 143 1.21 -3.79 -1.58
CA VAL A 143 2.24 -4.66 -0.98
C VAL A 143 1.90 -6.12 -1.18
N LEU A 144 0.68 -6.56 -0.86
CA LEU A 144 0.32 -7.96 -1.04
C LEU A 144 0.41 -8.35 -2.52
N HIS A 145 -0.15 -7.55 -3.42
CA HIS A 145 -0.11 -7.74 -4.86
C HIS A 145 1.34 -7.81 -5.39
N TYR A 146 2.23 -6.96 -4.89
CA TYR A 146 3.66 -7.00 -5.21
C TYR A 146 4.30 -8.34 -4.85
N LEU A 147 3.88 -8.94 -3.73
CA LEU A 147 4.43 -10.18 -3.23
C LEU A 147 3.84 -11.43 -3.89
N TYR A 148 2.56 -11.45 -4.24
CA TYR A 148 1.88 -12.68 -4.69
C TYR A 148 1.73 -12.81 -6.22
N THR A 149 1.77 -11.72 -6.99
CA THR A 149 1.67 -11.81 -8.46
C THR A 149 3.00 -12.14 -9.13
N GLN A 150 2.95 -12.70 -10.33
CA GLN A 150 4.16 -12.90 -11.15
C GLN A 150 4.42 -11.65 -11.98
N ALA A 151 5.66 -11.16 -11.97
CA ALA A 151 6.10 -10.18 -12.95
C ALA A 151 6.25 -10.87 -14.33
N PRO A 152 5.70 -10.30 -15.43
CA PRO A 152 5.77 -10.89 -16.77
C PRO A 152 7.20 -11.18 -17.28
N GLU A 153 8.21 -10.44 -16.81
CA GLU A 153 9.60 -10.51 -17.33
C GLU A 153 10.70 -10.60 -16.26
N GLN A 154 10.40 -11.01 -15.02
CA GLN A 154 11.38 -11.05 -13.89
C GLN A 154 12.12 -9.72 -13.62
N THR A 155 11.42 -8.59 -13.72
CA THR A 155 11.96 -7.24 -13.44
C THR A 155 11.59 -6.71 -12.04
N ARG A 156 10.91 -7.52 -11.21
CA ARG A 156 10.44 -7.08 -9.88
C ARG A 156 11.48 -7.40 -8.80
N PRO A 157 12.16 -6.40 -8.21
CA PRO A 157 13.20 -6.64 -7.23
C PRO A 157 12.67 -7.22 -5.91
N ALA A 158 13.27 -8.29 -5.42
CA ALA A 158 12.90 -8.83 -4.10
C ALA A 158 13.19 -7.82 -2.97
N VAL A 159 12.30 -7.75 -1.99
CA VAL A 159 12.44 -6.95 -0.77
C VAL A 159 12.83 -7.85 0.41
N ASP A 160 13.48 -7.25 1.41
CA ASP A 160 13.97 -7.95 2.59
C ASP A 160 12.89 -8.08 3.67
N GLY A 161 11.87 -7.21 3.65
CA GLY A 161 10.70 -7.30 4.53
C GLY A 161 9.45 -6.61 3.97
N ALA A 162 8.28 -7.02 4.45
CA ALA A 162 7.01 -6.40 4.12
C ALA A 162 6.15 -6.14 5.36
N ILE A 163 5.41 -5.03 5.37
CA ILE A 163 4.49 -4.66 6.45
C ILE A 163 3.14 -4.31 5.85
N LEU A 164 2.05 -4.88 6.39
CA LEU A 164 0.68 -4.48 6.09
C LEU A 164 0.09 -3.81 7.33
N GLN A 165 -0.20 -2.52 7.27
CA GLN A 165 -0.79 -1.76 8.38
C GLN A 165 -2.20 -1.30 8.01
N ALA A 166 -3.16 -1.65 8.87
CA ALA A 166 -4.59 -1.53 8.60
C ALA A 166 -5.01 -2.09 7.23
N PRO A 167 -4.64 -3.35 6.89
CA PRO A 167 -5.21 -4.01 5.72
C PRO A 167 -6.70 -4.28 5.98
N VAL A 168 -7.57 -3.59 5.25
CA VAL A 168 -9.04 -3.70 5.36
C VAL A 168 -9.63 -3.94 3.97
N SER A 169 -10.83 -4.52 3.93
CA SER A 169 -11.55 -4.76 2.68
C SER A 169 -12.39 -3.55 2.27
N ASP A 170 -12.08 -2.95 1.12
CA ASP A 170 -12.95 -1.93 0.51
C ASP A 170 -14.34 -2.48 0.20
N ARG A 171 -14.43 -3.76 -0.20
CA ARG A 171 -15.70 -4.46 -0.42
C ARG A 171 -16.51 -4.51 0.87
N GLU A 172 -15.96 -5.02 1.96
CA GLU A 172 -16.73 -5.13 3.21
C GLU A 172 -17.07 -3.77 3.82
N SER A 173 -16.19 -2.78 3.68
CA SER A 173 -16.50 -1.38 4.00
C SER A 173 -17.68 -0.85 3.17
N THR A 174 -17.69 -1.16 1.86
CA THR A 174 -18.81 -0.85 0.96
C THR A 174 -20.08 -1.57 1.40
N LEU A 175 -20.03 -2.87 1.73
CA LEU A 175 -21.18 -3.62 2.23
C LEU A 175 -21.75 -2.99 3.51
N SER A 176 -20.90 -2.50 4.42
CA SER A 176 -21.36 -1.78 5.62
C SER A 176 -22.13 -0.52 5.24
N ILE A 177 -21.66 0.25 4.24
CA ILE A 177 -22.38 1.42 3.71
C ILE A 177 -23.70 1.00 3.07
N LEU A 178 -23.77 -0.15 2.38
CA LEU A 178 -25.03 -0.67 1.83
C LEU A 178 -26.01 -1.06 2.92
N GLU A 179 -25.56 -1.54 4.09
CA GLU A 179 -26.43 -1.87 5.21
C GLU A 179 -26.92 -0.63 5.97
N THR A 180 -26.05 0.37 6.15
CA THR A 180 -26.34 1.52 7.02
C THR A 180 -26.77 2.79 6.29
N GLY A 181 -26.53 2.86 4.99
CA GLY A 181 -26.60 4.11 4.21
C GLY A 181 -25.39 5.01 4.42
N THR A 182 -25.49 6.25 3.93
CA THR A 182 -24.49 7.30 4.14
C THR A 182 -25.03 8.42 5.02
N ALA A 183 -24.23 9.47 5.24
CA ALA A 183 -24.69 10.67 5.93
C ALA A 183 -25.85 11.38 5.23
N ASN A 184 -26.00 11.20 3.91
CA ASN A 184 -26.97 11.94 3.08
C ASN A 184 -28.10 11.07 2.52
N ASP A 185 -27.89 9.75 2.42
CA ASP A 185 -28.78 8.83 1.72
C ASP A 185 -29.06 7.58 2.57
N SER A 186 -30.30 7.07 2.54
CA SER A 186 -30.68 5.84 3.25
C SER A 186 -30.06 4.61 2.59
N ALA A 187 -29.99 3.50 3.33
CA ALA A 187 -29.52 2.22 2.82
C ALA A 187 -30.21 1.81 1.51
N GLU A 188 -31.54 1.96 1.42
CA GLU A 188 -32.30 1.61 0.21
C GLU A 188 -31.86 2.40 -1.02
N VAL A 189 -31.67 3.72 -0.85
CA VAL A 189 -31.24 4.62 -1.94
C VAL A 189 -29.82 4.30 -2.36
N VAL A 190 -28.92 4.06 -1.41
CA VAL A 190 -27.52 3.70 -1.69
C VAL A 190 -27.45 2.36 -2.42
N ASN A 191 -28.26 1.36 -2.03
CA ASN A 191 -28.34 0.06 -2.72
C ASN A 191 -28.77 0.21 -4.18
N GLU A 192 -29.82 0.98 -4.44
CA GLU A 192 -30.31 1.23 -5.81
C GLU A 192 -29.19 1.82 -6.69
N ILE A 193 -28.52 2.87 -6.20
CA ILE A 193 -27.40 3.51 -6.91
C ILE A 193 -26.24 2.55 -7.11
N PHE A 194 -25.90 1.76 -6.08
CA PHE A 194 -24.79 0.82 -6.14
C PHE A 194 -25.01 -0.23 -7.22
N TYR A 195 -26.17 -0.90 -7.24
CA TYR A 195 -26.45 -1.93 -8.25
C TYR A 195 -26.63 -1.35 -9.65
N GLU A 196 -27.16 -0.13 -9.79
CA GLU A 196 -27.14 0.58 -11.07
C GLU A 196 -25.70 0.82 -11.57
N LEU A 197 -24.79 1.26 -10.68
CA LEU A 197 -23.37 1.42 -11.01
C LEU A 197 -22.70 0.09 -11.38
N VAL A 198 -23.04 -1.00 -10.69
CA VAL A 198 -22.55 -2.35 -11.03
C VAL A 198 -23.00 -2.76 -12.43
N ASP A 199 -24.27 -2.56 -12.77
CA ASP A 199 -24.81 -2.89 -14.10
C ASP A 199 -24.16 -2.05 -15.21
N VAL A 200 -24.00 -0.74 -14.98
CA VAL A 200 -23.29 0.15 -15.90
C VAL A 200 -21.84 -0.28 -16.06
N ALA A 201 -21.13 -0.57 -14.96
CA ALA A 201 -19.73 -0.95 -15.00
C ALA A 201 -19.51 -2.28 -15.74
N LYS A 202 -20.32 -3.30 -15.45
CA LYS A 202 -20.27 -4.62 -16.11
C LYS A 202 -20.58 -4.52 -17.60
N SER A 203 -21.50 -3.65 -17.99
CA SER A 203 -21.89 -3.44 -19.40
C SER A 203 -20.81 -2.73 -20.23
N ASN A 204 -19.86 -2.04 -19.58
CA ASN A 204 -18.87 -1.19 -20.25
C ASN A 204 -17.41 -1.62 -19.97
N LEU A 205 -17.17 -2.90 -19.71
CA LEU A 205 -15.82 -3.46 -19.48
C LEU A 205 -14.90 -3.44 -20.71
N ASN A 206 -15.46 -3.40 -21.92
CA ASN A 206 -14.71 -3.52 -23.17
C ASN A 206 -14.19 -2.18 -23.73
N GLU A 207 -14.41 -1.05 -23.04
CA GLU A 207 -13.78 0.21 -23.44
C GLU A 207 -12.27 0.15 -23.17
N LYS A 208 -11.44 0.62 -24.12
CA LYS A 208 -9.98 0.48 -24.06
C LYS A 208 -9.37 1.19 -22.83
N ASP A 209 -8.19 0.72 -22.42
CA ASP A 209 -7.31 1.21 -21.34
C ASP A 209 -7.81 1.05 -19.89
N ASN A 210 -9.04 1.45 -19.54
CA ASN A 210 -9.57 1.33 -18.16
C ASN A 210 -11.09 1.13 -18.05
N GLY A 211 -11.82 1.00 -19.16
CA GLY A 211 -13.28 0.97 -19.14
C GLY A 211 -13.92 2.37 -19.06
N TYR A 212 -15.24 2.39 -18.95
CA TYR A 212 -16.05 3.62 -18.88
C TYR A 212 -15.89 4.36 -17.54
N ILE A 213 -15.83 5.69 -17.54
CA ILE A 213 -15.81 6.51 -16.32
C ILE A 213 -17.24 6.63 -15.78
N LEU A 214 -17.46 6.11 -14.57
CA LEU A 214 -18.77 6.11 -13.93
C LEU A 214 -19.20 7.53 -13.54
N PRO A 215 -20.51 7.82 -13.51
CA PRO A 215 -21.00 9.15 -13.14
C PRO A 215 -20.60 9.51 -11.71
N ILE A 216 -19.78 10.56 -11.56
CA ILE A 216 -19.30 11.03 -10.24
C ILE A 216 -20.46 11.37 -9.30
N SER A 217 -21.57 11.89 -9.84
CA SER A 217 -22.80 12.19 -9.08
C SER A 217 -23.45 10.97 -8.44
N MET A 218 -23.10 9.76 -8.89
CA MET A 218 -23.57 8.50 -8.33
C MET A 218 -22.50 7.88 -7.44
N THR A 219 -21.25 7.78 -7.91
CA THR A 219 -20.16 7.18 -7.10
C THR A 219 -19.95 7.94 -5.80
N SER A 220 -20.13 9.27 -5.78
CA SER A 220 -19.99 10.06 -4.55
C SER A 220 -21.09 9.81 -3.51
N ARG A 221 -22.22 9.23 -3.92
CA ARG A 221 -23.34 8.89 -3.02
C ARG A 221 -23.17 7.53 -2.34
N ILE A 222 -22.18 6.74 -2.79
CA ILE A 222 -21.85 5.43 -2.22
C ILE A 222 -20.48 5.42 -1.53
N GLY A 223 -19.99 6.60 -1.11
CA GLY A 223 -18.79 6.73 -0.29
C GLY A 223 -17.50 7.12 -1.02
N PHE A 224 -17.47 7.14 -2.35
CA PHE A 224 -16.30 7.62 -3.07
C PHE A 224 -16.16 9.16 -3.02
N PRO A 225 -14.95 9.73 -3.04
CA PRO A 225 -14.78 11.18 -3.08
C PRO A 225 -15.32 11.80 -4.38
N SER A 226 -16.06 12.91 -4.27
CA SER A 226 -16.60 13.65 -5.43
C SER A 226 -15.53 14.32 -6.31
N SER A 227 -14.28 14.30 -5.88
CA SER A 227 -13.13 14.83 -6.62
C SER A 227 -12.41 13.77 -7.47
N VAL A 228 -12.85 12.51 -7.42
CA VAL A 228 -12.17 11.40 -8.10
C VAL A 228 -13.08 10.77 -9.16
N ALA A 229 -12.60 10.72 -10.39
CA ALA A 229 -13.21 9.94 -11.45
C ALA A 229 -12.84 8.47 -11.26
N VAL A 230 -13.85 7.57 -11.26
CA VAL A 230 -13.64 6.13 -11.08
C VAL A 230 -14.07 5.40 -12.34
N SER A 231 -13.15 4.65 -12.92
CA SER A 231 -13.42 3.78 -14.05
C SER A 231 -14.23 2.55 -13.65
N SER A 232 -14.93 1.95 -14.61
CA SER A 232 -15.71 0.73 -14.42
C SER A 232 -14.85 -0.42 -13.90
N LYS A 233 -13.63 -0.58 -14.43
CA LYS A 233 -12.69 -1.61 -13.98
C LYS A 233 -12.28 -1.39 -12.53
N ARG A 234 -11.90 -0.16 -12.15
CA ARG A 234 -11.49 0.14 -10.78
C ARG A 234 -12.65 0.01 -9.79
N PHE A 235 -13.82 0.50 -10.14
CA PHE A 235 -15.03 0.36 -9.32
C PHE A 235 -15.36 -1.10 -9.05
N LEU A 236 -15.42 -1.94 -10.09
CA LEU A 236 -15.69 -3.36 -9.91
C LEU A 236 -14.60 -4.06 -9.10
N SER A 237 -13.33 -3.71 -9.32
CA SER A 237 -12.23 -4.29 -8.56
C SER A 237 -12.33 -4.00 -7.05
N LEU A 238 -12.55 -2.73 -6.68
CA LEU A 238 -12.68 -2.29 -5.28
C LEU A 238 -13.93 -2.86 -4.59
N THR A 239 -15.05 -2.90 -5.30
CA THR A 239 -16.34 -3.30 -4.70
C THR A 239 -16.61 -4.80 -4.80
N SER A 240 -15.97 -5.49 -5.76
CA SER A 240 -16.04 -6.93 -6.00
C SER A 240 -17.44 -7.53 -5.76
N PRO A 241 -18.47 -7.09 -6.51
CA PRO A 241 -19.87 -7.42 -6.22
C PRO A 241 -20.22 -8.91 -6.37
N ASP A 242 -19.37 -9.68 -7.07
CA ASP A 242 -19.54 -11.12 -7.29
C ASP A 242 -18.70 -11.96 -6.30
N SER A 243 -18.11 -11.35 -5.28
CA SER A 243 -17.36 -12.01 -4.19
C SER A 243 -18.34 -12.49 -3.09
N PRO A 244 -18.11 -13.65 -2.44
CA PRO A 244 -16.85 -14.42 -2.42
C PRO A 244 -16.66 -15.41 -3.57
N GLU A 245 -17.63 -15.62 -4.45
CA GLU A 245 -17.55 -16.62 -5.52
C GLU A 245 -16.53 -16.26 -6.60
N SER A 246 -16.39 -14.96 -6.91
CA SER A 246 -15.48 -14.43 -7.94
C SER A 246 -14.86 -13.09 -7.52
N PRO A 247 -13.98 -13.08 -6.51
CA PRO A 247 -13.31 -11.86 -6.04
C PRO A 247 -12.42 -11.27 -7.13
N LEU A 248 -12.41 -9.94 -7.24
CA LEU A 248 -11.55 -9.21 -8.17
C LEU A 248 -10.25 -8.77 -7.49
N GLU A 249 -9.45 -7.99 -8.20
CA GLU A 249 -8.03 -7.77 -7.90
C GLU A 249 -7.77 -7.10 -6.55
N ASP A 250 -8.60 -6.13 -6.14
CA ASP A 250 -8.47 -5.41 -4.86
C ASP A 250 -9.08 -6.16 -3.67
N ASP A 251 -9.95 -7.16 -3.92
CA ASP A 251 -10.58 -7.95 -2.86
C ASP A 251 -9.63 -9.05 -2.35
N LEU A 252 -8.68 -8.59 -1.54
CA LEU A 252 -7.62 -9.40 -0.95
C LEU A 252 -7.82 -9.66 0.54
N PHE A 253 -8.68 -8.89 1.19
CA PHE A 253 -8.81 -8.83 2.64
C PHE A 253 -10.22 -9.11 3.16
N SER A 254 -11.22 -9.42 2.30
CA SER A 254 -12.56 -9.73 2.80
C SER A 254 -12.56 -10.96 3.70
N SER A 255 -13.33 -10.88 4.79
CA SER A 255 -13.39 -11.91 5.82
C SER A 255 -14.00 -13.24 5.35
N ASP A 256 -14.81 -13.19 4.30
CA ASP A 256 -15.56 -14.31 3.71
C ASP A 256 -14.87 -14.97 2.51
N LEU A 257 -13.69 -14.50 2.08
CA LEU A 257 -12.92 -15.14 1.02
C LEU A 257 -12.62 -16.60 1.37
N GLU A 258 -12.75 -17.52 0.41
CA GLU A 258 -12.43 -18.93 0.63
C GLU A 258 -10.93 -19.15 0.89
N ASP A 259 -10.58 -20.21 1.63
CA ASP A 259 -9.18 -20.58 1.88
C ASP A 259 -8.38 -20.79 0.59
N LYS A 260 -9.04 -21.26 -0.49
CA LYS A 260 -8.44 -21.36 -1.82
C LYS A 260 -7.96 -19.99 -2.32
N ARG A 261 -8.77 -18.95 -2.19
CA ARG A 261 -8.38 -17.59 -2.57
C ARG A 261 -7.21 -17.09 -1.74
N LEU A 262 -7.21 -17.35 -0.43
CA LEU A 262 -6.08 -16.99 0.45
C LEU A 262 -4.78 -17.74 0.08
N GLN A 263 -4.88 -18.98 -0.40
CA GLN A 263 -3.73 -19.73 -0.91
C GLN A 263 -3.18 -19.16 -2.22
N GLU A 264 -4.05 -18.61 -3.08
CA GLU A 264 -3.68 -17.95 -4.34
C GLU A 264 -3.04 -16.57 -4.12
N THR A 265 -3.27 -15.94 -2.96
CA THR A 265 -2.68 -14.65 -2.56
C THR A 265 -1.59 -14.83 -1.50
N PHE A 266 -1.95 -14.85 -0.22
CA PHE A 266 -1.02 -15.03 0.90
C PHE A 266 -0.15 -16.29 0.76
N GLY A 267 -0.73 -17.40 0.32
CA GLY A 267 -0.01 -18.66 0.10
C GLY A 267 0.95 -18.66 -1.09
N MET A 268 0.99 -17.58 -1.89
CA MET A 268 1.97 -17.41 -2.97
C MET A 268 3.16 -16.54 -2.57
N ILE A 269 3.11 -15.80 -1.46
CA ILE A 269 4.18 -14.90 -1.01
C ILE A 269 5.54 -15.63 -0.97
N GLY A 270 5.58 -16.82 -0.34
CA GLY A 270 6.80 -17.64 -0.24
C GLY A 270 7.27 -18.26 -1.56
N LYS A 271 6.40 -18.35 -2.58
CA LYS A 271 6.67 -19.04 -3.85
C LYS A 271 7.12 -18.09 -4.97
N ARG A 272 6.77 -16.80 -4.89
CA ARG A 272 7.11 -15.83 -5.94
C ARG A 272 8.54 -15.32 -5.88
N GLY A 273 9.19 -15.42 -4.71
CA GLY A 273 10.57 -14.96 -4.52
C GLY A 273 10.71 -13.44 -4.42
N HIS A 274 9.60 -12.71 -4.19
CA HIS A 274 9.62 -11.26 -4.01
C HIS A 274 9.85 -10.82 -2.56
N LEU A 275 9.76 -11.74 -1.59
CA LEU A 275 10.08 -11.51 -0.18
C LEU A 275 11.19 -12.46 0.27
N LYS A 276 12.31 -11.92 0.75
CA LYS A 276 13.40 -12.74 1.30
C LYS A 276 13.22 -13.05 2.79
N GLY A 277 12.75 -12.07 3.56
CA GLY A 277 12.59 -12.18 5.00
C GLY A 277 11.17 -12.60 5.38
N SER A 278 10.48 -11.73 6.11
CA SER A 278 9.16 -12.00 6.68
C SER A 278 8.16 -10.86 6.42
N ILE A 279 6.88 -11.16 6.60
CA ILE A 279 5.77 -10.20 6.55
C ILE A 279 5.24 -9.93 7.97
N LEU A 280 5.01 -8.66 8.28
CA LEU A 280 4.39 -8.17 9.51
C LEU A 280 2.99 -7.63 9.21
N VAL A 281 1.97 -8.10 9.90
CA VAL A 281 0.57 -7.70 9.64
C VAL A 281 -0.04 -7.08 10.91
N LEU A 282 -0.46 -5.82 10.80
CA LEU A 282 -0.87 -4.94 11.90
C LEU A 282 -2.25 -4.31 11.65
N PRO A 283 -3.35 -5.08 11.72
CA PRO A 283 -4.70 -4.53 11.65
C PRO A 283 -5.04 -3.74 12.91
N GLY A 284 -5.92 -2.75 12.81
CA GLY A 284 -6.35 -1.92 13.95
C GLY A 284 -7.46 -2.58 14.77
N GLY A 285 -7.33 -2.60 16.10
CA GLY A 285 -8.36 -3.18 16.99
C GLY A 285 -9.58 -2.29 17.23
N SER A 286 -9.60 -1.09 16.67
CA SER A 286 -10.74 -0.16 16.68
C SER A 286 -10.82 0.60 15.36
N ASP A 287 -10.48 -0.08 14.27
CA ASP A 287 -10.50 0.44 12.91
C ASP A 287 -11.96 0.62 12.46
N GLU A 288 -12.31 1.85 12.11
CA GLU A 288 -13.65 2.27 11.73
C GLU A 288 -14.12 1.75 10.36
N TYR A 289 -13.22 1.18 9.55
CA TYR A 289 -13.58 0.57 8.26
C TYR A 289 -13.69 -0.96 8.33
N ILE A 290 -13.41 -1.57 9.48
CA ILE A 290 -13.68 -2.99 9.71
C ILE A 290 -15.13 -3.10 10.19
N PRO A 291 -16.04 -3.76 9.44
CA PRO A 291 -17.41 -3.90 9.87
C PRO A 291 -17.57 -4.78 11.11
N GLU A 292 -18.66 -4.60 11.85
CA GLU A 292 -18.88 -5.27 13.15
C GLU A 292 -18.93 -6.79 13.07
N TRP A 293 -19.28 -7.36 11.91
CA TRP A 293 -19.33 -8.81 11.71
C TRP A 293 -17.96 -9.47 11.52
N VAL A 294 -16.90 -8.68 11.27
CA VAL A 294 -15.57 -9.20 10.98
C VAL A 294 -14.82 -9.51 12.28
N ASP A 295 -14.57 -10.79 12.52
CA ASP A 295 -13.61 -11.24 13.53
C ASP A 295 -12.17 -11.16 12.97
N MET A 296 -11.51 -10.03 13.23
CA MET A 296 -10.17 -9.75 12.71
C MET A 296 -9.10 -10.70 13.26
N GLU A 297 -9.23 -11.23 14.48
CA GLU A 297 -8.27 -12.19 15.04
C GLU A 297 -8.38 -13.54 14.31
N SER A 298 -9.61 -14.01 14.08
CA SER A 298 -9.87 -15.22 13.29
C SER A 298 -9.39 -15.05 11.85
N LEU A 299 -9.66 -13.90 11.22
CA LEU A 299 -9.21 -13.59 9.86
C LEU A 299 -7.68 -13.57 9.75
N LEU A 300 -7.00 -12.91 10.70
CA LEU A 300 -5.55 -12.87 10.75
C LEU A 300 -4.94 -14.28 10.85
N LYS A 301 -5.60 -15.18 11.60
CA LYS A 301 -5.15 -16.58 11.71
C LYS A 301 -5.25 -17.33 10.39
N ARG A 302 -6.27 -17.04 9.57
CA ARG A 302 -6.43 -17.61 8.22
C ARG A 302 -5.32 -17.13 7.29
N TRP A 303 -5.01 -15.82 7.32
CA TRP A 303 -3.90 -15.25 6.55
C TRP A 303 -2.54 -15.85 6.95
N GLU A 304 -2.28 -15.98 8.25
CA GLU A 304 -1.08 -16.65 8.77
C GLU A 304 -0.97 -18.08 8.24
N THR A 305 -2.08 -18.84 8.33
CA THR A 305 -2.13 -20.25 7.91
C THR A 305 -1.83 -20.40 6.42
N ALA A 306 -2.47 -19.59 5.57
CA ALA A 306 -2.22 -19.59 4.13
C ALA A 306 -0.76 -19.22 3.82
N THR A 307 -0.24 -18.16 4.45
CA THR A 307 1.15 -17.69 4.24
C THR A 307 2.17 -18.78 4.60
N LYS A 308 2.01 -19.43 5.75
CA LYS A 308 2.91 -20.50 6.22
C LYS A 308 2.82 -21.75 5.35
N ALA A 309 1.61 -22.14 4.91
CA ALA A 309 1.43 -23.28 4.01
C ALA A 309 2.10 -23.06 2.64
N GLY A 310 2.31 -21.80 2.25
CA GLY A 310 2.91 -21.39 0.99
C GLY A 310 4.44 -21.26 0.99
N SER A 311 5.12 -21.48 2.10
CA SER A 311 6.53 -21.11 2.26
C SER A 311 7.35 -22.18 2.97
N ASP A 312 8.58 -22.40 2.50
CA ASP A 312 9.58 -23.22 3.21
C ASP A 312 10.28 -22.44 4.35
N ASN A 313 10.10 -21.12 4.41
CA ASN A 313 10.61 -20.30 5.50
C ASN A 313 9.61 -20.34 6.69
N PRO A 314 9.94 -21.00 7.81
CA PRO A 314 9.03 -21.09 8.97
C PRO A 314 8.78 -19.74 9.63
N ALA A 315 9.66 -18.75 9.40
CA ALA A 315 9.55 -17.39 9.89
C ALA A 315 8.94 -16.42 8.87
N ILE A 316 8.37 -16.91 7.75
CA ILE A 316 7.77 -16.05 6.71
C ILE A 316 6.71 -15.09 7.28
N TRP A 317 5.95 -15.56 8.27
CA TRP A 317 5.00 -14.74 9.02
C TRP A 317 5.65 -14.29 10.32
N ASN A 318 5.78 -12.98 10.50
CA ASN A 318 6.42 -12.44 11.69
C ASN A 318 5.56 -12.65 12.94
N GLU A 319 6.19 -13.11 14.02
CA GLU A 319 5.52 -13.37 15.31
C GLU A 319 4.94 -12.12 15.99
N ASN A 320 5.39 -10.92 15.62
CA ASN A 320 4.86 -9.66 16.14
C ASN A 320 3.59 -9.20 15.41
N SER A 321 3.15 -9.94 14.37
CA SER A 321 1.87 -9.70 13.70
C SER A 321 0.71 -9.92 14.67
N GLY A 322 -0.32 -9.11 14.57
CA GLY A 322 -1.42 -9.12 15.53
C GLY A 322 -2.24 -7.83 15.45
N VAL A 323 -3.47 -7.91 15.92
CA VAL A 323 -4.32 -6.73 16.11
C VAL A 323 -3.60 -5.74 17.05
N VAL A 324 -3.53 -4.47 16.63
CA VAL A 324 -2.98 -3.38 17.43
C VAL A 324 -4.11 -2.85 18.33
N PRO A 325 -4.09 -3.09 19.66
CA PRO A 325 -5.23 -2.80 20.52
C PRO A 325 -5.60 -1.33 20.53
N GLY A 326 -6.88 -1.02 20.25
CA GLY A 326 -7.39 0.35 20.26
C GLY A 326 -6.94 1.24 19.09
N ALA A 327 -6.15 0.71 18.14
CA ALA A 327 -5.74 1.45 16.95
C ALA A 327 -6.95 1.66 16.02
N ARG A 328 -7.17 2.92 15.65
CA ARG A 328 -8.04 3.31 14.52
C ARG A 328 -7.34 3.06 13.19
N HIS A 329 -8.04 3.26 12.08
CA HIS A 329 -7.52 3.00 10.74
C HIS A 329 -6.19 3.73 10.46
N SER A 330 -6.20 5.04 10.69
CA SER A 330 -5.03 5.92 10.62
C SER A 330 -4.83 6.56 12.02
N PRO A 331 -4.13 5.88 12.95
CA PRO A 331 -4.05 6.29 14.35
C PRO A 331 -3.54 7.73 14.52
N GLN A 332 -4.36 8.59 15.12
CA GLN A 332 -4.01 9.98 15.42
C GLN A 332 -4.73 10.56 16.64
N GLY A 333 -4.11 11.56 17.26
CA GLY A 333 -4.68 12.32 18.36
C GLY A 333 -4.53 11.67 19.74
N LYS A 334 -5.06 12.36 20.76
CA LYS A 334 -4.79 12.08 22.19
C LYS A 334 -5.13 10.66 22.66
N TRP A 335 -6.10 10.00 22.02
CA TRP A 335 -6.54 8.65 22.39
C TRP A 335 -5.75 7.55 21.67
N GLN A 336 -4.97 7.91 20.66
CA GLN A 336 -4.20 6.98 19.83
C GLN A 336 -2.72 6.91 20.24
N VAL A 337 -2.29 7.61 21.30
CA VAL A 337 -0.89 7.59 21.77
C VAL A 337 -0.39 6.18 22.07
N LYS A 338 -1.14 5.38 22.85
CA LYS A 338 -0.76 4.00 23.17
C LYS A 338 -0.79 3.08 21.93
N PRO A 339 -1.86 3.09 21.11
CA PRO A 339 -1.87 2.36 19.85
C PRO A 339 -0.70 2.68 18.92
N VAL A 340 -0.37 3.97 18.74
CA VAL A 340 0.77 4.41 17.94
C VAL A 340 2.08 3.89 18.54
N GLN A 341 2.26 3.96 19.86
CA GLN A 341 3.46 3.41 20.51
C GLN A 341 3.63 1.90 20.29
N ASP A 342 2.54 1.12 20.39
CA ASP A 342 2.57 -0.32 20.10
C ASP A 342 2.92 -0.57 18.62
N LEU A 343 2.23 0.11 17.70
CA LEU A 343 2.49 0.04 16.26
C LEU A 343 3.98 0.29 15.95
N LEU A 344 4.51 1.42 16.41
CA LEU A 344 5.90 1.81 16.16
C LEU A 344 6.89 0.83 16.80
N SER A 345 6.60 0.34 18.00
CA SER A 345 7.46 -0.65 18.66
C SER A 345 7.55 -1.95 17.87
N ARG A 346 6.44 -2.43 17.29
CA ARG A 346 6.43 -3.64 16.46
C ARG A 346 7.17 -3.44 15.14
N VAL A 347 7.00 -2.28 14.49
CA VAL A 347 7.76 -1.92 13.28
C VAL A 347 9.26 -1.86 13.58
N GLN A 348 9.67 -1.20 14.66
CA GLN A 348 11.08 -1.13 15.08
C GLN A 348 11.68 -2.52 15.34
N LYS A 349 10.99 -3.38 16.09
CA LYS A 349 11.43 -4.76 16.36
C LYS A 349 11.57 -5.57 15.08
N PHE A 350 10.60 -5.44 14.18
CA PHE A 350 10.62 -6.12 12.89
C PHE A 350 11.84 -5.71 12.06
N LEU A 351 12.06 -4.40 11.88
CA LEU A 351 13.20 -3.89 11.12
C LEU A 351 14.55 -4.26 11.75
N ALA A 352 14.66 -4.21 13.08
CA ALA A 352 15.86 -4.67 13.78
C ALA A 352 16.12 -6.18 13.58
N GLY A 353 15.06 -6.98 13.49
CA GLY A 353 15.17 -8.41 13.15
C GLY A 353 15.66 -8.64 11.72
N LEU A 354 15.23 -7.81 10.76
CA LEU A 354 15.73 -7.87 9.38
C LEU A 354 17.22 -7.54 9.29
N GLU A 355 17.76 -6.66 10.14
CA GLU A 355 19.21 -6.37 10.16
C GLU A 355 20.05 -7.60 10.53
N GLN A 356 19.49 -8.54 11.29
CA GLN A 356 20.20 -9.71 11.83
C GLN A 356 20.05 -10.97 10.96
N SER A 357 19.15 -10.94 9.96
CA SER A 357 18.75 -12.10 9.14
C SER A 357 19.58 -12.28 7.88
#